data_AF-T0R2A9-F1
#
_entry.id   AF-T0R2A9-F1
#
_cell.length_a   1.000
_cell.length_b   1.000
_cell.length_c   1.000
_cell.angle_alpha   90.00
_cell.angle_beta   90.00
_cell.angle_gamma   90.00
#
_symmetry.space_group_name_H-M   'P 1'
#
loop_
_entity.id
_entity.type
_entity.pdbx_description
1 polymer ?
#
loop_
_entity_poly.entity_id
_entity_poly.type
_entity_poly.pdbx_seq_one_letter_code
_entity_poly.pdbx_strand_id
1 'polypeptide(L)' 'MNIKILISLFMLGFLSSCGSNEFIPTTDICSVEKHYRDDIYQVKIEGKKINNHWYLKDDALEVTKFLANKNKCMH' A
#
# COMPACT_ATOMS: atom_id res chain seq x y z
N MET A 1 -34.75 29.31 25.62
CA MET A 1 -33.95 28.45 24.73
C MET A 1 -33.34 27.35 25.59
N ASN A 2 -33.68 26.08 25.34
CA ASN A 2 -33.46 24.99 26.29
C ASN A 2 -32.03 24.44 26.14
N ILE A 3 -31.19 24.54 27.18
CA ILE A 3 -29.78 24.09 27.18
C ILE A 3 -29.62 22.65 26.68
N LYS A 4 -30.61 21.79 26.94
CA LYS A 4 -30.65 20.40 26.47
C LYS A 4 -30.67 20.27 24.94
N ILE A 5 -31.31 21.22 24.25
CA ILE A 5 -31.38 21.23 22.78
C ILE A 5 -30.03 21.66 22.18
N LEU A 6 -29.32 22.58 22.84
CA LEU A 6 -28.00 23.04 22.41
C LEU A 6 -26.95 21.92 22.49
N ILE A 7 -26.98 21.13 23.56
CA ILE A 7 -26.05 20.01 23.78
C ILE A 7 -26.29 18.89 22.76
N SER A 8 -27.56 18.64 22.39
CA SER A 8 -27.92 17.65 21.38
C SER A 8 -27.41 18.01 19.98
N LEU A 9 -27.39 19.30 19.61
CA LEU A 9 -26.87 19.73 18.30
C LEU A 9 -25.35 19.63 18.21
N PHE A 10 -24.64 19.84 19.31
CA PHE A 10 -23.17 19.80 19.34
C PHE A 10 -22.62 18.37 19.17
N MET A 11 -23.33 17.36 19.67
CA MET A 11 -22.91 15.95 19.54
C MET A 11 -23.10 15.37 18.12
N LEU A 12 -24.00 15.93 17.30
CA LEU A 12 -24.17 15.46 15.90
C LEU A 12 -23.03 15.90 14.96
N GLY A 13 -22.25 16.93 15.33
CA GLY A 13 -21.18 17.47 14.48
C GLY A 13 -19.87 16.67 14.48
N PHE A 14 -19.69 15.73 15.40
CA PHE A 14 -18.42 14.99 15.55
C PHE A 14 -18.32 13.70 14.71
N LEU A 15 -19.40 13.27 14.05
CA LEU A 15 -19.40 12.02 13.26
C LEU A 15 -18.97 12.21 11.79
N SER A 16 -18.70 13.44 11.34
CA SER A 16 -18.37 13.70 9.92
C SER A 16 -16.91 14.00 9.63
N SER A 17 -15.98 13.68 10.54
CA SER A 17 -14.54 13.75 10.21
C SER A 17 -14.11 12.54 9.38
N CYS A 18 -14.68 12.38 8.19
CA CYS A 18 -14.13 11.55 7.13
C CYS A 18 -13.05 12.35 6.41
N GLY A 19 -11.93 12.57 7.10
CA GLY A 19 -10.72 13.04 6.45
C GLY A 19 -10.22 11.94 5.51
N SER A 20 -10.55 12.02 4.22
CA SER A 20 -9.84 11.25 3.21
C SER A 20 -8.43 11.83 3.14
N ASN A 21 -7.44 11.13 3.71
CA ASN A 21 -6.04 11.51 3.51
C ASN A 21 -5.78 11.60 2.00
N GLU A 22 -5.08 12.65 1.57
CA GLU A 22 -4.68 12.83 0.19
C GLU A 22 -3.88 11.59 -0.26
N PHE A 23 -4.26 11.00 -1.40
CA PHE A 23 -3.56 9.84 -1.95
C PHE A 23 -2.24 10.33 -2.57
N ILE A 24 -1.14 10.13 -1.83
CA ILE A 24 0.21 10.44 -2.32
C ILE A 24 0.77 9.18 -2.99
N PRO A 25 0.98 9.18 -4.33
CA PRO A 25 1.57 8.03 -5.01
C PRO A 25 3.02 7.83 -4.57
N THR A 26 3.43 6.57 -4.40
CA THR A 26 4.84 6.24 -4.13
C THR A 26 5.70 6.42 -5.38
N THR A 27 6.96 6.75 -5.17
CA THR A 27 8.00 6.80 -6.21
C THR A 27 8.95 5.61 -6.14
N ASP A 28 8.78 4.73 -5.16
CA ASP A 28 9.64 3.56 -4.96
C ASP A 28 9.50 2.59 -6.15
N ILE A 29 10.56 1.97 -6.63
CA ILE A 29 10.58 1.10 -7.81
C ILE A 29 10.55 -0.37 -7.37
N CYS A 30 9.59 -1.13 -7.90
CA CYS A 30 9.61 -2.59 -7.82
C CYS A 30 10.53 -3.17 -8.90
N SER A 31 11.32 -4.17 -8.52
CA SER A 31 12.17 -4.91 -9.45
C SER A 31 12.15 -6.40 -9.15
N VAL A 32 12.41 -7.18 -10.20
CA VAL A 32 12.50 -8.64 -10.14
C VAL A 32 13.91 -9.02 -10.58
N GLU A 33 14.64 -9.71 -9.71
CA GLU A 33 16.01 -10.16 -9.97
C GLU A 33 16.06 -11.68 -10.05
N LYS A 34 16.61 -12.20 -11.15
CA LYS A 34 16.81 -13.64 -11.35
C LYS A 34 17.93 -14.16 -10.45
N HIS A 35 17.73 -15.33 -9.85
CA HIS A 35 18.81 -16.06 -9.21
C HIS A 35 19.90 -16.42 -10.22
N TYR A 36 21.16 -16.42 -9.74
CA TYR A 36 22.33 -16.56 -10.61
C TYR A 36 22.49 -17.97 -11.24
N ARG A 37 21.84 -18.99 -10.66
CA ARG A 37 21.92 -20.40 -11.13
C ARG A 37 20.59 -21.00 -11.56
N ASP A 38 19.48 -20.51 -11.01
CA ASP A 38 18.19 -21.18 -11.11
C ASP A 38 17.14 -20.22 -11.69
N ASP A 39 16.08 -20.77 -12.30
CA ASP A 39 14.97 -19.99 -12.85
C ASP A 39 13.96 -19.56 -11.77
N ILE A 40 14.49 -19.02 -10.67
CA ILE A 40 13.73 -18.44 -9.56
C ILE A 40 14.11 -16.96 -9.40
N TYR A 41 13.20 -16.18 -8.83
CA TYR A 41 13.27 -14.73 -8.86
C TYR A 41 12.99 -14.13 -7.48
N GLN A 42 13.68 -13.04 -7.18
CA GLN A 42 13.53 -12.27 -5.94
C GLN A 42 12.87 -10.93 -6.23
N VAL A 43 11.85 -10.58 -5.46
CA VAL A 43 11.17 -9.29 -5.58
C VAL A 43 11.82 -8.28 -4.65
N LYS A 44 12.06 -7.08 -5.18
CA LYS A 44 12.74 -6.00 -4.48
C LYS A 44 11.99 -4.68 -4.61
N ILE A 45 12.05 -3.86 -3.57
CA ILE A 45 11.65 -2.44 -3.59
C ILE A 45 12.91 -1.64 -3.28
N GLU A 46 13.27 -0.69 -4.15
CA GLU A 46 14.50 0.11 -4.01
C GLU A 46 15.75 -0.76 -3.83
N GLY A 47 15.84 -1.85 -4.60
CA GLY A 47 16.95 -2.82 -4.54
C GLY A 47 17.00 -3.71 -3.28
N LYS A 48 16.10 -3.48 -2.30
CA LYS A 48 15.99 -4.28 -1.07
C LYS A 48 14.96 -5.38 -1.23
N LYS A 49 15.31 -6.60 -0.82
CA LYS A 49 14.40 -7.74 -0.85
C LYS A 49 13.21 -7.46 0.07
N ILE A 50 11.99 -7.74 -0.41
CA ILE A 50 10.79 -7.58 0.41
C ILE A 50 10.63 -8.71 1.43
N ASN A 51 11.18 -9.89 1.13
CA ASN A 51 11.23 -11.06 2.01
C ASN A 51 12.32 -12.05 1.53
N ASN A 52 12.41 -13.22 2.16
CA ASN A 52 13.38 -14.26 1.83
C ASN A 52 12.84 -15.35 0.87
N HIS A 53 11.61 -15.19 0.36
CA HIS A 53 10.98 -16.17 -0.51
C HIS A 53 11.49 -16.03 -1.96
N TRP A 54 11.53 -17.14 -2.68
CA TRP A 54 11.89 -17.18 -4.10
C TRP A 54 10.66 -17.61 -4.90
N TYR A 55 10.40 -16.90 -5.98
CA TYR A 55 9.21 -17.08 -6.80
C TYR A 55 9.59 -17.63 -8.17
N LEU A 56 8.63 -18.27 -8.85
CA LEU A 56 8.72 -18.41 -10.30
C LEU A 56 8.55 -17.03 -10.96
N LYS A 57 8.92 -16.90 -12.23
CA LYS A 57 8.91 -15.61 -12.93
C LYS A 57 7.54 -14.95 -12.90
N ASP A 58 6.51 -15.70 -13.24
CA ASP A 58 5.15 -15.17 -13.35
C ASP A 58 4.59 -14.79 -11.98
N ASP A 59 4.83 -15.63 -10.96
CA ASP A 59 4.48 -15.33 -9.58
C ASP A 59 5.18 -14.03 -9.09
N ALA A 60 6.47 -13.84 -9.41
CA ALA A 60 7.19 -12.63 -9.06
C ALA A 60 6.56 -11.38 -9.69
N LEU A 61 6.12 -11.47 -10.95
CA LEU A 61 5.42 -10.38 -11.65
C LEU A 61 4.03 -10.12 -11.09
N GLU A 62 3.32 -11.16 -10.63
CA GLU A 62 2.04 -10.98 -9.93
C GLU A 62 2.24 -10.27 -8.58
N VAL A 63 3.31 -10.62 -7.86
CA VAL A 63 3.66 -9.95 -6.59
C VAL A 63 3.99 -8.46 -6.83
N THR A 64 4.75 -8.10 -7.88
CA THR A 64 5.01 -6.68 -8.17
C THR A 64 3.74 -5.91 -8.51
N LYS A 65 2.84 -6.51 -9.30
CA LYS A 65 1.52 -5.91 -9.60
C LYS A 65 0.68 -5.71 -8.35
N PHE A 66 0.67 -6.71 -7.45
CA PHE A 66 -0.04 -6.61 -6.17
C PHE A 66 0.52 -5.46 -5.31
N LEU A 67 1.84 -5.32 -5.23
CA LEU A 67 2.50 -4.24 -4.50
C LEU A 67 2.21 -2.86 -5.09
N ALA A 68 2.20 -2.74 -6.42
CA ALA A 68 1.85 -1.50 -7.10
C ALA A 68 0.39 -1.09 -6.86
N ASN A 69 -0.54 -2.05 -6.91
CA ASN A 69 -1.95 -1.81 -6.58
C ASN A 69 -2.16 -1.39 -5.11
N LYS A 70 -1.20 -1.67 -4.23
CA LYS A 70 -1.19 -1.24 -2.82
C LYS A 70 -0.39 0.04 -2.59
N ASN A 71 0.01 0.74 -3.66
CA ASN A 71 0.82 1.96 -3.62
C ASN A 71 2.14 1.76 -2.84
N LYS A 72 2.73 0.55 -2.91
CA LYS A 72 4.01 0.23 -2.25
C LYS A 72 5.21 0.44 -3.15
N CYS A 73 5.02 0.39 -4.46
CA CYS A 73 6.03 0.70 -5.46
C CYS A 73 5.36 1.02 -6.80
N MET A 74 6.16 1.45 -7.78
CA MET A 74 5.85 1.53 -9.19
C MET A 74 6.25 0.21 -9.86
N HIS A 75 5.41 -0.30 -10.76
CA HIS A 75 5.65 -1.54 -11.50
C HIS A 75 6.32 -1.28 -12.85
#